data_AF-I1DZE8-F1
#
_entry.id   AF-I1DZE8-F1
#
_cell.length_a   1.000
_cell.length_b   1.000
_cell.length_c   1.000
_cell.angle_alpha   90.00
_cell.angle_beta   90.00
_cell.angle_gamma   90.00
#
_symmetry.space_group_name_H-M   'P 1'
#
loop_
_entity.id
_entity.type
_entity.pdbx_description
1 polymer ?
#
loop_
_entity_poly.entity_id
_entity_poly.type
_entity_poly.pdbx_seq_one_letter_code
_entity_poly.pdbx_strand_id
1 'polypeptide(L)' 'MITAEQIKQLSTAEKLQVMETLWQELTAEGANQLASPAWHQQALQHTGHAVREGDEVTHDWELAKNSLRNKFR' A
#
# COMPACT_ATOMS: atom_id res chain seq x y z
N MET A 1 8.84 14.44 -18.42
CA MET A 1 9.44 13.32 -17.67
C MET A 1 9.91 13.89 -16.34
N ILE A 2 9.39 13.43 -15.21
CA ILE A 2 9.90 13.83 -13.89
C ILE A 2 11.24 13.12 -13.71
N THR A 3 12.31 13.86 -13.45
CA THR A 3 13.64 13.29 -13.27
C THR A 3 13.95 13.10 -11.79
N ALA A 4 14.81 12.13 -11.47
CA ALA A 4 15.27 11.92 -10.11
C ALA A 4 15.94 13.17 -9.51
N GLU A 5 16.58 13.99 -10.34
CA GLU A 5 17.24 15.23 -9.90
C GLU A 5 16.23 16.30 -9.47
N GLN A 6 15.10 16.42 -10.17
CA GLN A 6 14.00 17.30 -9.76
C GLN A 6 13.41 16.86 -8.41
N ILE A 7 13.24 15.55 -8.18
CA ILE A 7 12.72 15.04 -6.91
C ILE A 7 13.68 15.32 -5.75
N LYS A 8 15.00 15.24 -5.97
CA LYS A 8 15.98 15.50 -4.91
C LYS A 8 15.90 16.93 -4.35
N GLN A 9 15.61 17.91 -5.21
CA GLN A 9 15.50 19.32 -4.85
C GLN A 9 14.26 19.65 -4.00
N LEU A 10 13.26 18.77 -3.97
CA LEU A 10 12.07 18.93 -3.15
C LEU A 10 12.37 18.73 -1.66
N SER A 11 11.71 19.53 -0.83
CA SER A 11 11.60 19.29 0.60
C SER A 11 10.89 17.96 0.88
N THR A 12 11.03 17.44 2.09
CA THR A 12 10.33 16.21 2.49
C THR A 12 8.82 16.33 2.35
N ALA A 13 8.23 17.48 2.69
CA ALA A 13 6.79 17.70 2.57
C ALA A 13 6.34 17.64 1.09
N GLU A 14 7.07 18.30 0.19
CA GLU A 14 6.78 18.28 -1.24
C GLU A 14 6.96 16.88 -1.85
N LYS A 15 7.97 16.12 -1.41
CA LYS A 15 8.14 14.71 -1.83
C LYS A 15 6.93 13.86 -1.45
N LEU A 16 6.43 14.02 -0.22
CA LEU A 16 5.24 13.30 0.24
C LEU A 16 3.99 13.71 -0.54
N GLN A 17 3.82 14.99 -0.82
CA GLN A 17 2.70 15.48 -1.62
C GLN A 17 2.75 14.94 -3.05
N VAL A 18 3.91 14.95 -3.70
CA VAL A 18 4.10 14.37 -5.03
C VAL A 18 3.80 12.88 -5.02
N MET A 19 4.27 12.15 -4.00
CA MET A 19 3.99 10.72 -3.85
C MET A 19 2.49 10.45 -3.72
N GLU A 20 1.77 11.24 -2.92
CA GLU A 20 0.32 11.12 -2.74
C GLU A 20 -0.44 11.42 -4.04
N THR A 21 -0.10 12.50 -4.75
CA THR A 21 -0.72 12.83 -6.04
C THR A 21 -0.46 11.73 -7.07
N LEU A 22 0.77 11.24 -7.18
CA LEU A 22 1.09 10.13 -8.09
C LEU A 22 0.29 8.87 -7.73
N TRP A 23 0.17 8.56 -6.44
CA TRP A 23 -0.61 7.43 -5.97
C TRP A 23 -2.09 7.55 -6.34
N GLN A 24 -2.69 8.72 -6.11
CA GLN A 24 -4.10 8.99 -6.46
C GLN A 24 -4.35 8.87 -7.96
N GLU A 25 -3.49 9.44 -8.81
CA GLU A 25 -3.63 9.35 -10.27
C GLU A 25 -3.53 7.89 -10.75
N LEU A 26 -2.53 7.15 -10.25
CA LEU A 26 -2.33 5.73 -10.62
C LEU A 26 -3.47 4.83 -10.16
N THR A 27 -4.09 5.13 -9.02
CA THR A 27 -5.17 4.31 -8.45
C THR A 27 -6.56 4.71 -8.96
N ALA A 28 -6.79 5.98 -9.29
CA ALA A 28 -8.07 6.46 -9.81
C ALA A 28 -8.22 6.18 -11.32
N GLU A 29 -7.20 6.49 -12.12
CA GLU A 29 -7.26 6.37 -13.58
C GLU A 29 -6.61 5.08 -14.10
N GLY A 30 -5.55 4.61 -13.42
CA GLY A 30 -4.75 3.46 -13.84
C GLY A 30 -5.25 2.09 -13.40
N ALA A 31 -6.22 2.01 -12.47
CA ALA A 31 -6.67 0.73 -11.90
C ALA A 31 -7.23 -0.25 -12.93
N ASN A 32 -7.84 0.25 -14.01
CA ASN A 32 -8.35 -0.57 -15.10
C ASN A 32 -7.35 -0.78 -16.24
N GLN A 33 -6.24 -0.03 -16.24
CA GLN A 33 -5.22 -0.09 -17.29
C GLN A 33 -4.14 -1.12 -16.99
N LEU A 34 -3.96 -1.50 -15.72
CA LEU A 34 -2.97 -2.47 -15.29
C LEU A 34 -3.63 -3.80 -14.89
N ALA A 35 -3.35 -4.85 -15.64
CA ALA A 35 -3.76 -6.19 -15.24
C ALA A 35 -3.06 -6.57 -13.93
N SER A 36 -3.82 -7.10 -12.97
CA SER A 36 -3.24 -7.65 -11.74
C SER A 36 -2.24 -8.75 -12.09
N PRO A 37 -1.08 -8.81 -11.41
CA PRO A 37 -0.13 -9.90 -11.59
C PRO A 37 -0.75 -11.28 -11.34
N ALA A 38 -0.27 -12.32 -12.01
CA ALA A 38 -0.83 -13.68 -11.87
C ALA A 38 -0.79 -14.22 -10.43
N TRP A 39 0.21 -13.83 -9.64
CA TRP A 39 0.34 -14.25 -8.24
C TRP A 39 -0.72 -13.62 -7.31
N HIS A 40 -1.32 -12.50 -7.72
CA HIS A 40 -2.23 -11.72 -6.89
C HIS A 40 -3.50 -12.52 -6.56
N GLN A 41 -4.06 -13.23 -7.53
CA GLN A 41 -5.20 -14.12 -7.33
C GLN A 41 -4.87 -15.25 -6.35
N GLN A 42 -3.71 -15.87 -6.49
CA GLN A 42 -3.28 -16.97 -5.63
C GLN A 42 -3.13 -16.50 -4.17
N ALA A 43 -2.53 -15.34 -3.96
CA ALA A 43 -2.41 -14.72 -2.64
C ALA A 43 -3.78 -14.44 -2.01
N LEU A 44 -4.72 -13.84 -2.76
CA LEU A 44 -6.08 -13.58 -2.28
C LEU A 44 -6.83 -14.85 -1.89
N GLN A 45 -6.72 -15.90 -2.71
CA GLN A 45 -7.35 -17.19 -2.43
C GLN A 45 -6.76 -17.86 -1.19
N HIS A 46 -5.43 -17.81 -1.05
CA HIS A 46 -4.73 -18.36 0.11
C HIS A 46 -5.12 -17.65 1.41
N THR A 47 -5.06 -16.31 1.44
CA THR A 47 -5.49 -15.51 2.59
C THR A 47 -6.97 -15.74 2.91
N GLY A 48 -7.84 -15.79 1.89
CA GLY A 48 -9.27 -16.08 2.09
C GLY A 48 -9.53 -17.47 2.66
N HIS A 49 -8.69 -18.46 2.35
CA HIS A 49 -8.75 -19.79 2.96
C HIS A 49 -8.27 -19.74 4.42
N ALA A 50 -7.10 -19.15 4.68
CA ALA A 50 -6.54 -19.03 6.03
C ALA A 50 -7.49 -18.30 7.00
N VAL A 51 -8.17 -17.25 6.54
CA VAL A 51 -9.18 -16.54 7.34
C VAL A 51 -10.39 -17.44 7.67
N ARG A 52 -10.84 -18.27 6.73
CA ARG A 52 -11.96 -19.20 6.97
C ARG A 52 -11.60 -20.33 7.93
N GLU A 53 -10.37 -20.83 7.85
CA GLU A 53 -9.87 -21.87 8.78
C GLU A 53 -9.49 -21.29 10.15
N GLY A 54 -9.41 -19.96 10.28
CA GLY A 54 -9.03 -19.28 11.53
C GLY A 54 -7.52 -19.14 11.75
N ASP A 55 -6.71 -19.51 10.76
CA ASP A 55 -5.25 -19.35 10.77
C ASP A 55 -4.81 -17.89 10.61
N GLU A 56 -5.67 -17.05 10.03
CA GLU A 56 -5.42 -15.63 9.83
C GLU A 56 -6.61 -14.79 10.36
N VAL A 57 -6.31 -13.68 11.04
CA VAL A 57 -7.32 -12.84 11.69
C VAL A 57 -7.25 -11.40 11.18
N THR A 58 -8.42 -10.80 10.98
CA THR A 58 -8.51 -9.38 10.69
C THR A 58 -8.34 -8.57 11.97
N HIS A 59 -7.44 -7.61 11.95
CA HIS A 59 -7.25 -6.68 13.07
C HIS A 59 -7.89 -5.33 12.77
N ASP A 60 -8.43 -4.69 13.80
CA ASP A 60 -8.76 -3.27 13.74
C ASP A 60 -7.49 -2.45 13.43
N TRP A 61 -7.62 -1.51 12.50
CA TRP A 61 -6.50 -0.75 11.99
C TRP A 61 -5.85 0.15 13.05
N GLU A 62 -6.65 0.78 13.90
CA GLU A 62 -6.12 1.65 14.97
C GLU A 62 -5.41 0.80 16.04
N LEU A 63 -5.99 -0.35 16.41
CA LEU A 63 -5.36 -1.28 17.34
C LEU A 63 -4.03 -1.83 16.80
N ALA A 64 -3.99 -2.22 15.52
CA ALA A 64 -2.78 -2.73 14.89
C ALA A 64 -1.65 -1.68 14.87
N LYS A 65 -1.96 -0.44 14.48
CA LYS A 65 -1.00 0.68 14.49
C LYS A 65 -0.46 0.94 15.90
N ASN A 66 -1.33 0.96 16.90
CA ASN A 66 -0.92 1.19 18.29
C ASN A 66 -0.02 0.06 18.81
N SER A 67 -0.35 -1.19 18.51
CA SER A 67 0.47 -2.36 18.85
C SER A 67 1.87 -2.27 18.24
N LEU A 68 1.97 -1.95 16.94
CA LEU A 68 3.27 -1.80 16.25
C LEU A 68 4.09 -0.66 16.83
N ARG A 69 3.50 0.51 17.07
CA ARG A 69 4.20 1.65 17.69
C ARG A 69 4.73 1.30 19.08
N ASN A 70 3.94 0.59 19.89
CA ASN A 70 4.35 0.18 21.22
C ASN A 70 5.47 -0.87 21.19
N LYS A 71 5.48 -1.75 20.17
CA LYS A 71 6.48 -2.82 20.03
C LYS A 71 7.86 -2.30 19.62
N PHE A 72 7.94 -1.19 18.89
CA PHE A 72 9.18 -0.61 18.36
C PHE A 72 9.50 0.77 18.95
N ARG A 73 8.91 1.10 20.10
CA ARG A 73 9.24 2.29 20.88
C ARG A 73 10.48 2.06 21.72
#